data_AF-A0A1I0W7E4-F1
#
_entry.id   AF-A0A1I0W7E4-F1
#
_cell.length_a   1.000
_cell.length_b   1.000
_cell.length_c   1.000
_cell.angle_alpha   90.00
_cell.angle_beta   90.00
_cell.angle_gamma   90.00
#
_symmetry.space_group_name_H-M   'P 1'
#
loop_
_entity.id
_entity.type
_entity.pdbx_description
1 polymer ?
#
loop_
_entity_poly.entity_id
_entity_poly.type
_entity_poly.pdbx_seq_one_letter_code
_entity_poly.pdbx_strand_id
1 'polypeptide(L)'
;MLGTNRPEGVKLFRDIHGTVEREEFKARREAKAAKTNQDQLFSVDDYALHEQGERGIGCKRYQVLSEHLVAQVLLKRRTVEFSSLALEVMERFPMKETHVKDLCVDMKVRGLLSFELKPKAKKPRDSTLITAVEE
;
A
#
# COMPACT_ATOMS: atom_id res chain seq x y z
N MET A 1 -19.14 7.59 -10.31
CA MET A 1 -18.08 6.86 -9.60
C MET A 1 -18.26 5.38 -9.90
N LEU A 2 -17.35 4.78 -10.65
CA LEU A 2 -17.34 3.34 -10.91
C LEU A 2 -16.74 2.67 -9.68
N GLY A 3 -17.53 1.92 -8.93
CA GLY A 3 -17.01 1.23 -7.77
C GLY A 3 -18.05 0.33 -7.15
N THR A 4 -17.76 -0.97 -7.13
CA THR A 4 -18.20 -1.84 -6.05
C THR A 4 -17.90 -1.13 -4.72
N ASN A 5 -18.89 -0.52 -4.07
CA ASN A 5 -18.81 0.01 -2.70
C ASN A 5 -18.57 -1.10 -1.65
N ARG A 6 -18.10 -2.27 -2.09
CA ARG A 6 -17.82 -3.44 -1.27
C ARG A 6 -16.32 -3.48 -1.01
N PRO A 7 -15.89 -3.63 0.26
CA PRO A 7 -14.47 -3.66 0.62
C PRO A 7 -13.65 -4.65 -0.20
N GLU A 8 -14.24 -5.80 -0.54
CA GLU A 8 -13.61 -6.87 -1.32
C GLU A 8 -13.31 -6.42 -2.76
N GLY A 9 -14.19 -5.61 -3.34
CA GLY A 9 -14.00 -5.07 -4.69
C GLY A 9 -12.84 -4.09 -4.76
N VAL A 10 -12.67 -3.24 -3.74
CA VAL A 10 -11.54 -2.32 -3.65
C VAL A 10 -10.22 -3.08 -3.47
N LYS A 11 -10.19 -4.10 -2.60
CA LYS A 11 -9.02 -4.97 -2.41
C LYS A 11 -8.60 -5.63 -3.73
N LEU A 12 -9.56 -6.29 -4.39
CA LEU A 12 -9.32 -6.95 -5.68
C LEU A 12 -8.83 -5.97 -6.75
N PHE A 13 -9.46 -4.79 -6.83
CA PHE A 13 -9.04 -3.75 -7.78
C PHE A 13 -7.59 -3.32 -7.54
N ARG A 14 -7.18 -3.10 -6.28
CA ARG A 14 -5.79 -2.71 -5.95
C ARG A 14 -4.79 -3.82 -6.21
N ASP A 15 -5.18 -5.08 -6.03
CA ASP A 15 -4.35 -6.22 -6.37
C ASP A 15 -4.10 -6.31 -7.87
N ILE A 16 -5.18 -6.27 -8.67
CA ILE A 16 -5.11 -6.27 -10.14
C ILE A 16 -4.32 -5.07 -10.64
N HIS A 17 -4.57 -3.88 -10.11
CA HIS A 17 -3.82 -2.68 -10.48
C HIS A 17 -2.32 -2.88 -10.31
N GLY A 18 -1.86 -3.44 -9.19
CA GLY A 18 -0.45 -3.70 -8.99
C GLY A 18 0.12 -4.78 -9.92
N THR A 19 -0.67 -5.77 -10.33
CA THR A 19 -0.24 -6.80 -11.30
C THR A 19 -0.10 -6.19 -12.68
N VAL A 20 -1.12 -5.51 -13.17
CA VAL A 20 -1.14 -4.87 -14.49
C VAL A 20 -0.04 -3.82 -14.61
N GLU A 21 0.14 -2.99 -13.59
CA GLU A 21 1.21 -1.99 -13.57
C GLU A 21 2.60 -2.64 -13.65
N ARG A 22 2.81 -3.77 -12.98
CA ARG A 22 4.08 -4.48 -13.05
C ARG A 22 4.30 -5.06 -14.44
N GLU A 23 3.29 -5.70 -15.03
CA GLU A 23 3.36 -6.22 -16.40
C GLU A 23 3.64 -5.12 -17.43
N GLU A 24 3.07 -3.94 -17.23
CA GLU A 24 3.31 -2.75 -18.05
C GLU A 24 4.79 -2.33 -18.02
N PHE A 25 5.40 -2.29 -16.83
CA PHE A 25 6.83 -1.99 -16.71
C PHE A 25 7.72 -3.05 -17.37
N LYS A 26 7.35 -4.33 -17.27
CA LYS A 26 8.06 -5.43 -17.94
C LYS A 26 8.01 -5.27 -19.45
N ALA A 27 6.81 -5.09 -20.00
CA ALA A 27 6.60 -4.94 -21.44
C ALA A 27 7.36 -3.73 -22.00
N ARG A 28 7.36 -2.59 -21.28
CA ARG A 28 8.17 -1.42 -21.66
C ARG A 28 9.67 -1.72 -21.70
N ARG A 29 10.17 -2.49 -20.72
CA ARG A 29 11.58 -2.84 -20.63
C ARG A 29 11.99 -3.76 -21.78
N GLU A 30 11.19 -4.77 -22.06
CA GLU A 30 11.39 -5.71 -23.17
C GLU A 30 11.35 -5.01 -24.53
N ALA A 31 10.37 -4.15 -24.77
CA ALA A 31 10.27 -3.37 -25.99
C ALA A 31 11.49 -2.44 -26.19
N LYS A 32 12.01 -1.86 -25.10
CA LYS A 32 13.23 -1.05 -25.14
C LYS A 32 14.46 -1.90 -25.48
N ALA A 33 14.61 -3.06 -24.84
CA ALA A 33 15.72 -3.99 -25.08
C ALA A 33 15.74 -4.46 -26.56
N ALA A 34 14.58 -4.84 -27.09
CA ALA A 34 14.42 -5.24 -28.48
C ALA A 34 14.79 -4.13 -29.48
N LYS A 35 14.56 -2.86 -29.12
CA LYS A 35 14.87 -1.72 -29.98
C LYS A 35 16.34 -1.30 -29.92
N THR A 36 17.00 -1.41 -28.76
CA THR A 36 18.35 -0.86 -28.57
C THR A 36 19.46 -1.91 -28.68
N ASN A 37 19.14 -3.21 -28.72
CA ASN A 37 20.11 -4.31 -28.63
C ASN A 37 21.11 -4.13 -27.47
N GLN A 38 20.70 -3.43 -26.41
CA GLN A 38 21.53 -3.23 -25.22
C GLN A 38 21.31 -4.37 -24.25
N ASP A 39 22.40 -4.95 -23.78
CA ASP A 39 22.39 -5.90 -22.67
C ASP A 39 21.83 -5.23 -21.41
N GLN A 40 20.97 -5.98 -20.72
CA GLN A 40 20.25 -5.51 -19.55
C GLN A 40 21.04 -5.88 -18.29
N LEU A 41 21.45 -4.87 -17.50
CA LEU A 41 22.20 -5.09 -16.26
C LEU A 41 21.38 -5.78 -15.15
N PHE A 42 20.05 -5.72 -15.23
CA PHE A 42 19.12 -6.27 -14.25
C PHE A 42 18.06 -7.12 -14.96
N SER A 43 17.48 -8.07 -14.23
CA SER A 43 16.34 -8.82 -14.74
C SER A 43 15.15 -7.89 -14.99
N VAL A 44 14.28 -8.28 -15.91
CA VAL A 44 13.05 -7.53 -16.22
C VAL A 44 12.14 -7.45 -14.99
N ASP A 45 12.15 -8.49 -14.16
CA ASP A 45 11.42 -8.55 -12.89
C ASP A 45 11.95 -7.55 -11.86
N ASP A 46 13.26 -7.50 -11.64
CA ASP A 46 13.87 -6.59 -10.66
C ASP A 46 13.66 -5.13 -11.07
N TYR A 47 13.78 -4.84 -12.38
CA TYR A 47 13.49 -3.53 -12.93
C TYR A 47 12.03 -3.14 -12.70
N ALA A 48 11.07 -4.03 -13.01
CA ALA A 48 9.66 -3.73 -12.83
C ALA A 48 9.28 -3.54 -11.35
N LEU A 49 9.89 -4.31 -10.44
CA LEU A 49 9.72 -4.13 -9.00
C LEU A 49 10.28 -2.79 -8.52
N HIS A 50 11.46 -2.40 -9.00
CA HIS A 50 12.07 -1.11 -8.69
C HIS A 50 11.18 0.06 -9.17
N GLU A 51 10.74 0.03 -10.43
CA GLU A 51 9.87 1.07 -11.00
C GLU A 51 8.54 1.18 -10.25
N GLN A 52 7.95 0.05 -9.87
CA GLN A 52 6.73 0.02 -9.07
C GLN A 52 6.96 0.62 -7.66
N GLY A 53 8.10 0.35 -7.04
CA GLY A 53 8.47 0.95 -5.75
C GLY A 53 8.68 2.46 -5.81
N GLU A 54 9.25 2.97 -6.92
CA GLU A 54 9.57 4.39 -7.06
C GLU A 54 8.36 5.24 -7.48
N ARG A 55 7.52 4.74 -8.39
CA ARG A 55 6.40 5.54 -8.96
C ARG A 55 5.05 4.83 -9.04
N GLY A 56 4.99 3.55 -8.70
CA GLY A 56 3.78 2.74 -8.81
C GLY A 56 2.95 2.65 -7.53
N ILE A 57 2.12 1.63 -7.46
CA ILE A 57 1.28 1.31 -6.29
C ILE A 57 2.15 1.08 -5.05
N GLY A 58 1.80 1.72 -3.93
CA GLY A 58 2.58 1.58 -2.69
C GLY A 58 3.88 2.37 -2.62
N CYS A 59 4.21 3.19 -3.62
CA CYS A 59 5.43 3.98 -3.61
C CYS A 59 5.51 4.96 -2.42
N LYS A 60 6.71 5.45 -2.12
CA LYS A 60 7.00 6.36 -0.99
C LYS A 60 6.05 7.56 -0.96
N ARG A 61 5.73 8.15 -2.13
CA ARG A 61 4.77 9.26 -2.22
C ARG A 61 3.40 8.89 -1.66
N TYR A 62 2.87 7.72 -2.01
CA TYR A 62 1.58 7.28 -1.51
C TYR A 62 1.63 6.83 -0.05
N GLN A 63 2.76 6.31 0.42
CA GLN A 63 2.96 6.02 1.85
C GLN A 63 2.84 7.30 2.68
N VAL A 64 3.54 8.38 2.29
CA VAL A 64 3.46 9.68 2.98
C VAL A 64 2.03 10.24 2.96
N LEU A 65 1.36 10.24 1.81
CA LEU A 65 -0.02 10.72 1.73
C LEU A 65 -1.00 9.88 2.56
N SER A 66 -0.78 8.56 2.60
CA SER A 66 -1.59 7.64 3.40
C SER A 66 -1.37 7.86 4.90
N GLU A 67 -0.15 8.12 5.33
CA GLU A 67 0.17 8.47 6.73
C GLU A 67 -0.63 9.70 7.20
N HIS A 68 -0.65 10.75 6.38
CA HIS A 68 -1.42 11.96 6.67
C HIS A 68 -2.91 11.65 6.80
N LEU A 69 -3.46 10.80 5.93
CA LEU A 69 -4.86 10.39 6.02
C LEU A 69 -5.13 9.56 7.28
N VAL A 70 -4.25 8.62 7.63
CA VAL A 70 -4.38 7.83 8.86
C VAL A 70 -4.42 8.73 10.09
N ALA A 71 -3.51 9.70 10.18
CA ALA A 71 -3.50 10.69 11.26
C ALA A 71 -4.82 11.49 11.30
N GLN A 72 -5.31 11.98 10.16
CA GLN A 72 -6.57 12.70 10.07
C GLN A 72 -7.79 11.86 10.51
N VAL A 73 -7.80 10.57 10.15
CA VAL A 73 -8.88 9.65 10.54
C VAL A 73 -8.87 9.45 12.05
N LEU A 74 -7.70 9.27 12.67
CA LEU A 74 -7.58 9.05 14.11
C LEU A 74 -7.83 10.32 14.93
N LEU A 75 -7.46 11.50 14.42
CA LEU A 75 -7.86 12.77 15.03
C LEU A 75 -9.39 12.91 15.12
N LYS A 76 -10.12 12.37 14.13
CA LYS A 76 -11.59 12.42 14.11
C LYS A 76 -12.24 11.30 14.92
N ARG A 77 -11.71 10.08 14.85
CA ARG A 77 -12.37 8.87 15.36
C ARG A 77 -11.74 8.29 16.63
N ARG A 78 -10.62 8.82 17.14
CA ARG A 78 -9.78 8.33 18.26
C ARG A 78 -9.30 6.87 18.14
N THR A 79 -10.21 5.95 17.88
CA THR A 79 -10.00 4.52 17.68
C THR A 79 -10.74 4.05 16.43
N VAL A 80 -10.06 3.29 15.56
CA VAL A 80 -10.65 2.76 14.32
C VAL A 80 -10.18 1.33 14.09
N GLU A 81 -11.09 0.46 13.62
CA GLU A 81 -10.70 -0.89 13.16
C GLU A 81 -9.85 -0.81 11.89
N PHE A 82 -8.80 -1.63 11.83
CA PHE A 82 -7.89 -1.68 10.68
C PHE A 82 -8.63 -1.94 9.36
N SER A 83 -9.68 -2.77 9.35
CA SER A 83 -10.49 -3.03 8.14
C SER A 83 -11.06 -1.75 7.52
N SER A 84 -11.67 -0.90 8.35
CA SER A 84 -12.25 0.38 7.94
C SER A 84 -11.17 1.38 7.54
N LEU A 85 -10.09 1.46 8.32
CA LEU A 85 -8.95 2.33 8.02
C LEU A 85 -8.29 1.97 6.69
N ALA A 86 -8.04 0.67 6.47
CA ALA A 86 -7.40 0.18 5.26
C ALA A 86 -8.27 0.43 4.04
N LEU A 87 -9.59 0.24 4.15
CA LEU A 87 -10.51 0.56 3.07
C LEU A 87 -10.44 2.04 2.69
N GLU A 88 -10.52 2.95 3.67
CA GLU A 88 -10.49 4.39 3.44
C GLU A 88 -9.16 4.83 2.78
N VAL A 89 -8.04 4.24 3.19
CA VAL A 89 -6.72 4.47 2.56
C VAL A 89 -6.69 3.93 1.13
N MET A 90 -7.14 2.70 0.90
CA MET A 90 -7.12 2.06 -0.42
C MET A 90 -8.09 2.70 -1.41
N GLU A 91 -9.20 3.25 -0.97
CA GLU A 91 -10.12 3.99 -1.85
C GLU A 91 -9.45 5.28 -2.34
N ARG A 92 -8.74 5.97 -1.44
CA ARG A 92 -8.17 7.28 -1.73
C ARG A 92 -6.81 7.25 -2.43
N PHE A 93 -5.99 6.25 -2.12
CA PHE A 93 -4.62 6.16 -2.64
C PHE A 93 -4.34 4.80 -3.28
N PRO A 94 -3.46 4.74 -4.30
CA PRO A 94 -2.91 3.49 -4.84
C PRO A 94 -2.06 2.75 -3.82
N MET A 95 -2.74 2.08 -2.89
CA MET A 95 -2.16 1.22 -1.85
C MET A 95 -2.86 -0.13 -1.90
N LYS A 96 -2.13 -1.20 -1.61
CA LYS A 96 -2.70 -2.52 -1.32
C LYS A 96 -2.87 -2.66 0.18
N GLU A 97 -3.73 -3.58 0.61
CA GLU A 97 -3.92 -3.83 2.05
C GLU A 97 -2.61 -4.18 2.75
N THR A 98 -1.72 -4.93 2.07
CA THR A 98 -0.37 -5.24 2.57
C THR A 98 0.46 -3.99 2.82
N HIS A 99 0.42 -2.99 1.93
CA HIS A 99 1.11 -1.72 2.10
C HIS A 99 0.54 -0.94 3.29
N VAL A 100 -0.78 -0.96 3.50
CA VAL A 100 -1.40 -0.29 4.65
C VAL A 100 -1.01 -1.00 5.96
N LYS A 101 -0.91 -2.33 5.97
CA LYS A 101 -0.41 -3.07 7.14
C LYS A 101 1.02 -2.67 7.47
N ASP A 102 1.89 -2.59 6.46
CA ASP A 102 3.28 -2.20 6.63
C ASP A 102 3.41 -0.76 7.12
N LEU A 103 2.60 0.15 6.56
CA LEU A 103 2.51 1.53 7.02
C LEU A 103 2.10 1.62 8.50
N CYS A 104 1.08 0.88 8.93
CA CYS A 104 0.64 0.90 10.33
C CYS A 104 1.74 0.39 11.28
N VAL A 105 2.46 -0.66 10.89
CA VAL A 105 3.59 -1.19 11.67
C VAL A 105 4.71 -0.16 11.76
N ASP A 106 5.08 0.48 10.64
CA ASP A 106 6.09 1.52 10.62
C ASP A 106 5.71 2.73 11.50
N MET A 107 4.48 3.24 11.37
CA MET A 107 3.97 4.32 12.21
C MET A 107 3.95 3.96 13.69
N LYS A 108 3.66 2.70 14.05
CA LYS A 108 3.75 2.23 15.44
C LYS A 108 5.19 2.20 15.93
N VAL A 109 6.14 1.72 15.12
CA VAL A 109 7.57 1.73 15.46
C VAL A 109 8.07 3.15 15.69
N ARG A 110 7.55 4.12 14.94
CA ARG A 110 7.80 5.56 15.12
C ARG A 110 7.02 6.22 16.26
N GLY A 111 6.19 5.48 17.00
CA GLY A 111 5.43 6.00 18.13
C GLY A 111 4.23 6.88 17.74
N LEU A 112 3.78 6.87 16.49
CA LEU A 112 2.63 7.66 16.02
C LEU A 112 1.30 6.94 16.26
N LEU A 113 1.33 5.61 16.30
CA LEU A 113 0.15 4.75 16.48
C LEU A 113 0.36 3.76 17.61
N SER A 114 -0.73 3.37 18.25
CA SER A 114 -0.78 2.23 19.16
C SER A 114 -1.85 1.23 18.73
N PHE A 115 -1.52 -0.05 18.87
CA PHE A 115 -2.43 -1.18 18.68
C PHE A 115 -1.85 -2.45 19.28
N GLU A 116 -2.72 -3.37 19.68
CA GLU A 116 -2.33 -4.69 20.17
C GLU A 116 -2.40 -5.74 19.07
N LEU A 117 -1.38 -6.59 19.01
CA LEU A 117 -1.34 -7.72 18.09
C LEU A 117 -1.60 -9.01 18.86
N LYS A 118 -2.36 -9.93 18.25
CA LYS A 118 -2.51 -11.28 18.78
C LYS A 118 -1.12 -11.95 18.90
N PRO A 119 -0.93 -12.89 19.86
CA PRO A 119 0.33 -13.60 19.98
C PRO A 119 0.80 -14.17 18.64
N LYS A 120 2.08 -13.99 18.32
CA LYS A 120 2.75 -14.39 17.05
C LYS A 120 2.34 -13.60 15.79
N ALA A 121 1.41 -12.65 15.87
CA ALA A 121 1.06 -11.81 14.72
C ALA A 121 2.11 -10.70 14.52
N LYS A 122 2.54 -10.49 13.26
CA LYS A 122 3.50 -9.44 12.88
C LYS A 122 2.84 -8.16 12.34
N LYS A 123 1.60 -8.26 11.87
CA LYS A 123 0.84 -7.19 11.21
C LYS A 123 -0.59 -7.14 11.77
N PRO A 124 -1.25 -5.97 11.74
CA PRO A 124 -2.65 -5.85 12.14
C PRO A 124 -3.56 -6.72 11.28
N ARG A 125 -4.65 -7.19 11.89
CA ARG A 125 -5.75 -7.89 11.21
C ARG A 125 -6.95 -6.96 11.11
N ASP A 126 -7.94 -7.34 10.31
CA ASP A 126 -9.15 -6.58 10.05
C ASP A 126 -9.82 -6.05 11.34
N SER A 127 -9.87 -6.85 12.40
CA SER A 127 -10.45 -6.47 13.71
C SER A 127 -9.48 -5.78 14.67
N THR A 128 -8.25 -5.46 14.26
CA THR A 128 -7.28 -4.78 15.13
C THR A 128 -7.69 -3.32 15.28
N LEU A 129 -7.86 -2.87 16.53
CA LEU A 129 -8.14 -1.48 16.84
C LEU A 129 -6.84 -0.66 16.79
N ILE A 130 -6.86 0.37 15.95
CA ILE A 130 -5.78 1.34 15.77
C ILE A 130 -6.15 2.62 16.51
N THR A 131 -5.20 3.14 17.29
CA THR A 131 -5.35 4.36 18.09
C THR A 131 -4.18 5.30 17.83
N ALA A 132 -4.41 6.60 17.98
CA ALA A 132 -3.31 7.57 18.04
C ALA A 132 -2.61 7.45 19.42
N VAL A 133 -1.30 7.66 19.45
CA VAL A 133 -0.58 7.87 20.71
C VAL A 133 -0.86 9.31 21.14
N GLU A 134 -1.56 9.50 22.25
CA GLU A 134 -1.72 10.84 22.86
C GLU A 134 -0.34 11.25 23.44
N GLU A 135 0.10 12.48 23.12
CA GLU A 135 1.30 13.10 23.73
C GLU A 135 1.09 13.37 25.24
#